data_AF-A0A5J4WM56-F1
#
_entry.id   AF-A0A5J4WM56-F1
#
_cell.length_a   1.000
_cell.length_b   1.000
_cell.length_c   1.000
_cell.angle_alpha   90.00
_cell.angle_beta   90.00
_cell.angle_gamma   90.00
#
_symmetry.space_group_name_H-M   'P 1'
#
loop_
_entity.id
_entity.type
_entity.pdbx_description
1 polymer ?
#
loop_
_entity_poly.entity_id
_entity_poly.type
_entity_poly.pdbx_seq_one_letter_code
_entity_poly.pdbx_strand_id
1 'polypeptide(L)'
;MARRSQQDRIQAVYDFARLGSARAVARTMPGSEKSNREFVERCVSSFEGSGSIQDKQRDGRPPSTLADDKISDILADFDAQPLLSYRSREAESSVPRSSLQRLADQFGYNSYRGNAVQELSTQDKLNRHAFSLLMLEKAQRIPDFFFKIWFSDECLFELGGQPNVKNMYYLSRENPSFHFDKPHKVKGKMTWVAVSGAGLIGPFFFEKNVNTQSFQQLLCDQFLPELNARHGIASQYFFQQDGTPAHYARDYREILDYIFLRRWIGREGPIKWPARSPDLSPLDFWLWGTLRDQVYKQNPKTVEELQSQINYYCQNIPVDQCKRAMRSFESRLIKCRASGGQHVEV
;
A
#
# COMPACT_ATOMS: atom_id res chain seq x y z
N MET A 1 -31.29 -11.32 -39.09
CA MET A 1 -31.22 -12.80 -39.12
C MET A 1 -30.19 -13.25 -38.11
N ALA A 2 -30.52 -14.21 -37.24
CA ALA A 2 -29.57 -14.79 -36.29
C ALA A 2 -28.36 -15.37 -37.04
N ARG A 3 -27.17 -15.18 -36.49
CA ARG A 3 -25.91 -15.67 -37.05
C ARG A 3 -25.92 -17.20 -36.94
N ARG A 4 -25.85 -17.90 -38.07
CA ARG A 4 -25.82 -19.38 -38.09
C ARG A 4 -24.58 -19.89 -37.37
N SER A 5 -24.79 -20.90 -36.53
CA SER A 5 -23.77 -21.46 -35.67
C SER A 5 -22.69 -22.18 -36.47
N GLN A 6 -21.56 -22.50 -35.85
CA GLN A 6 -20.53 -23.33 -36.46
C GLN A 6 -21.08 -24.71 -36.83
N GLN A 7 -21.99 -25.25 -36.00
CA GLN A 7 -22.62 -26.54 -36.23
C GLN A 7 -23.49 -26.55 -37.51
N ASP A 8 -24.21 -25.46 -37.77
CA ASP A 8 -25.00 -25.29 -39.00
C ASP A 8 -24.12 -25.28 -40.25
N ARG A 9 -22.88 -24.78 -40.15
CA ARG A 9 -21.91 -24.77 -41.26
C ARG A 9 -21.35 -26.16 -41.52
N ILE A 10 -21.03 -26.91 -40.46
CA ILE A 10 -20.57 -28.31 -40.58
C ILE A 10 -21.66 -29.13 -41.25
N GLN A 11 -22.90 -29.00 -40.77
CA GLN A 11 -24.03 -29.75 -41.29
C GLN A 11 -24.30 -29.41 -42.77
N ALA A 12 -24.19 -28.14 -43.15
CA ALA A 12 -24.35 -27.72 -44.54
C ALA A 12 -23.32 -28.36 -45.49
N VAL A 13 -22.05 -28.47 -45.08
CA VAL A 13 -21.00 -29.11 -45.89
C VAL A 13 -21.22 -30.62 -45.95
N TYR A 14 -21.60 -31.25 -44.84
CA TYR A 14 -21.89 -32.69 -44.78
C TYR A 14 -23.09 -33.08 -45.65
N ASP A 15 -24.19 -32.33 -45.56
CA ASP A 15 -25.39 -32.58 -46.36
C ASP A 15 -25.15 -32.31 -47.84
N PHE A 16 -24.28 -31.34 -48.18
CA PHE A 16 -23.84 -31.11 -49.55
C PHE A 16 -23.05 -32.28 -50.10
N ALA A 17 -22.13 -32.85 -49.31
CA ALA A 17 -21.38 -34.05 -49.71
C ALA A 17 -22.30 -35.26 -49.94
N ARG A 18 -23.39 -35.36 -49.17
CA ARG A 18 -24.39 -36.44 -49.32
C ARG A 18 -25.34 -36.25 -50.50
N LEU A 19 -25.82 -35.03 -50.73
CA LEU A 19 -26.87 -34.73 -51.70
C LEU A 19 -26.33 -34.23 -53.05
N GLY A 20 -25.06 -33.85 -53.12
CA GLY A 20 -24.38 -33.37 -54.34
C GLY A 20 -24.92 -32.04 -54.89
N SER A 21 -25.80 -31.35 -54.17
CA SER A 21 -26.44 -30.11 -54.65
C SER A 21 -26.77 -29.16 -53.52
N ALA A 22 -26.28 -27.92 -53.61
CA ALA A 22 -26.57 -26.86 -52.64
C ALA A 22 -28.07 -26.51 -52.61
N ARG A 23 -28.77 -26.71 -53.73
CA ARG A 23 -30.22 -26.50 -53.82
C ARG A 23 -31.00 -27.59 -53.08
N ALA A 24 -30.53 -28.84 -53.12
CA ALA A 24 -31.15 -29.94 -52.39
C ALA A 24 -31.02 -29.72 -50.86
N VAL A 25 -29.83 -29.30 -50.40
CA VAL A 25 -29.58 -28.95 -49.00
C VAL A 25 -30.40 -27.72 -48.58
N ALA A 26 -30.50 -26.70 -49.44
CA ALA A 26 -31.24 -25.47 -49.11
C ALA A 26 -32.73 -25.71 -48.83
N ARG A 27 -33.33 -26.75 -49.43
CA ARG A 27 -34.73 -27.15 -49.26
C ARG A 27 -35.00 -27.94 -47.97
N THR A 28 -33.99 -28.57 -47.39
CA THR A 28 -34.12 -29.27 -46.11
C THR A 28 -33.95 -28.31 -44.92
N MET A 29 -33.43 -27.11 -45.16
CA MET A 29 -33.24 -26.09 -44.13
C MET A 29 -34.47 -25.17 -44.00
N PRO A 30 -34.86 -24.78 -42.77
CA PRO A 30 -35.94 -23.82 -42.57
C PRO A 30 -35.57 -22.42 -43.09
N GLY A 31 -36.55 -21.69 -43.62
CA GLY A 31 -36.40 -20.32 -44.10
C GLY A 31 -36.33 -20.19 -45.63
N SER A 32 -35.72 -19.10 -46.12
CA SER A 32 -35.68 -18.79 -47.55
C SER A 32 -34.70 -19.70 -48.30
N GLU A 33 -35.18 -20.46 -49.29
CA GLU A 33 -34.36 -21.33 -50.16
C GLU A 33 -33.20 -20.55 -50.79
N LYS A 34 -33.42 -19.28 -51.18
CA LYS A 34 -32.37 -18.43 -51.76
C LYS A 34 -31.23 -18.16 -50.77
N SER A 35 -31.57 -17.68 -49.57
CA SER A 35 -30.59 -17.40 -48.51
C SER A 35 -29.87 -18.67 -48.04
N ASN A 36 -30.61 -19.78 -47.95
CA ASN A 36 -30.06 -21.09 -47.58
C ASN A 36 -29.05 -21.59 -48.61
N ARG A 37 -29.37 -21.47 -49.90
CA ARG A 37 -28.47 -21.85 -50.99
C ARG A 37 -27.19 -21.03 -50.98
N GLU A 38 -27.28 -19.71 -50.87
CA GLU A 38 -26.12 -18.82 -50.79
C GLU A 38 -25.24 -19.11 -49.56
N PHE A 39 -25.86 -19.53 -48.45
CA PHE A 39 -25.15 -19.97 -47.25
C PHE A 39 -24.40 -21.28 -47.48
N VAL A 40 -25.04 -22.30 -48.06
CA VAL A 40 -24.42 -23.60 -48.36
C VAL A 40 -23.28 -23.43 -49.35
N GLU A 41 -23.49 -22.70 -50.45
CA GLU A 41 -22.47 -22.43 -51.47
C GLU A 41 -21.23 -21.75 -50.87
N ARG A 42 -21.43 -20.79 -49.94
CA ARG A 42 -20.33 -20.11 -49.25
C ARG A 42 -19.56 -21.02 -48.30
N CYS A 43 -20.26 -21.90 -47.58
CA CYS A 43 -19.62 -22.85 -46.66
C CYS A 43 -18.81 -23.89 -47.43
N VAL A 44 -19.38 -24.44 -48.51
CA VAL A 44 -18.69 -25.41 -49.39
C VAL A 44 -17.48 -24.78 -50.06
N SER A 45 -17.62 -23.59 -50.65
CA SER A 45 -16.50 -22.90 -51.29
C SER A 45 -15.38 -22.55 -50.30
N SER A 46 -15.72 -22.16 -49.07
CA SER A 46 -14.73 -21.94 -48.00
C SER A 46 -14.01 -23.24 -47.63
N PHE A 47 -14.76 -24.35 -47.53
CA PHE A 47 -14.21 -25.67 -47.17
C PHE A 47 -13.33 -26.23 -48.29
N GLU A 48 -13.77 -26.19 -49.54
CA GLU A 48 -12.98 -26.65 -50.70
C GLU A 48 -11.71 -25.81 -50.89
N GLY A 49 -11.78 -24.50 -50.66
CA GLY A 49 -10.64 -23.60 -50.85
C GLY A 49 -9.62 -23.59 -49.71
N SER A 50 -10.02 -23.92 -48.48
CA SER A 50 -9.15 -23.77 -47.29
C SER A 50 -9.12 -24.97 -46.33
N GLY A 51 -9.93 -26.00 -46.56
CA GLY A 51 -10.14 -27.12 -45.64
C GLY A 51 -10.84 -26.74 -44.33
N SER A 52 -11.28 -25.49 -44.18
CA SER A 52 -11.84 -24.96 -42.94
C SER A 52 -13.15 -24.20 -43.16
N ILE A 53 -14.04 -24.31 -42.17
CA ILE A 53 -15.31 -23.59 -42.05
C ILE A 53 -15.27 -22.48 -40.97
N GLN A 54 -14.10 -22.26 -40.36
CA GLN A 54 -13.91 -21.20 -39.37
C GLN A 54 -13.95 -19.81 -40.03
N ASP A 55 -14.42 -18.81 -39.27
CA ASP A 55 -14.35 -17.43 -39.72
C ASP A 55 -12.87 -17.04 -39.92
N LYS A 56 -12.52 -16.49 -41.08
CA LYS A 56 -11.19 -15.92 -41.31
C LYS A 56 -10.93 -14.81 -40.29
N GLN A 57 -9.69 -14.73 -39.82
CA GLN A 57 -9.25 -13.61 -39.01
C GLN A 57 -9.49 -12.33 -39.83
N ARG A 58 -10.26 -11.39 -39.25
CA ARG A 58 -10.52 -10.10 -39.89
C ARG A 58 -9.39 -9.18 -39.51
N ASP A 59 -8.73 -8.58 -40.50
CA ASP A 59 -7.81 -7.50 -40.24
C ASP A 59 -8.58 -6.34 -39.62
N GLY A 60 -8.23 -6.00 -38.37
CA GLY A 60 -8.77 -4.85 -37.68
C GLY A 60 -8.34 -3.55 -38.37
N ARG A 61 -8.92 -2.43 -37.93
CA ARG A 61 -8.49 -1.09 -38.35
C ARG A 61 -6.97 -0.97 -38.08
N PRO A 62 -6.16 -0.53 -39.07
CA PRO A 62 -4.72 -0.35 -38.86
C PRO A 62 -4.48 0.60 -37.67
N PRO A 63 -3.51 0.33 -36.79
CA PRO A 63 -3.13 1.26 -35.74
C PRO A 63 -2.78 2.61 -36.37
N SER A 64 -3.24 3.71 -35.78
CA SER A 64 -2.68 5.04 -36.06
C SER A 64 -1.19 5.00 -35.67
N THR A 65 -0.35 4.77 -36.66
CA THR A 65 1.07 4.53 -36.49
C THR A 65 1.74 5.90 -36.33
N LEU A 66 2.07 6.25 -35.09
CA LEU A 66 3.17 7.18 -34.86
C LEU A 66 4.44 6.48 -35.39
N ALA A 67 5.31 7.22 -36.07
CA ALA A 67 6.58 6.69 -36.53
C ALA A 67 7.47 6.32 -35.33
N ASP A 68 8.32 5.30 -35.50
CA ASP A 68 9.10 4.70 -34.40
C ASP A 68 10.06 5.70 -33.74
N ASP A 69 10.59 6.65 -34.52
CA ASP A 69 11.39 7.79 -34.05
C ASP A 69 10.59 8.64 -33.05
N LYS A 70 9.36 8.98 -33.41
CA LYS A 70 8.46 9.78 -32.59
C LYS A 70 8.00 9.05 -31.33
N ILE A 71 7.85 7.72 -31.40
CA ILE A 71 7.59 6.90 -30.21
C ILE A 71 8.80 6.95 -29.27
N SER A 72 10.01 6.77 -29.81
CA SER A 72 11.25 6.85 -29.03
C SER A 72 11.41 8.20 -28.33
N ASP A 73 11.12 9.30 -29.02
CA ASP A 73 11.18 10.66 -28.45
C ASP A 73 10.19 10.83 -27.29
N ILE A 74 8.96 10.31 -27.43
CA ILE A 74 7.94 10.36 -26.37
C ILE A 74 8.37 9.56 -25.15
N LEU A 75 8.99 8.39 -25.33
CA LEU A 75 9.47 7.57 -24.21
C LEU A 75 10.65 8.24 -23.50
N ALA A 76 11.59 8.84 -24.25
CA ALA A 76 12.68 9.61 -23.66
C ALA A 76 12.16 10.82 -22.87
N ASP A 77 11.13 11.50 -23.36
CA ASP A 77 10.43 12.58 -22.68
C ASP A 77 9.69 12.09 -21.40
N PHE A 78 9.12 10.88 -21.42
CA PHE A 78 8.54 10.26 -20.23
C PHE A 78 9.58 10.07 -19.13
N ASP A 79 10.77 9.60 -19.48
CA ASP A 79 11.88 9.36 -18.54
C ASP A 79 12.54 10.66 -18.06
N ALA A 80 12.69 11.65 -18.94
CA ALA A 80 13.34 12.92 -18.62
C ALA A 80 12.47 13.81 -17.72
N GLN A 81 11.14 13.78 -17.88
CA GLN A 81 10.21 14.71 -17.22
C GLN A 81 9.00 14.01 -16.56
N PRO A 82 9.20 13.04 -15.65
CA PRO A 82 8.14 12.15 -15.16
C PRO A 82 6.97 12.84 -14.43
N LEU A 83 7.14 14.11 -14.03
CA LEU A 83 6.11 14.91 -13.35
C LEU A 83 5.17 15.66 -14.29
N LEU A 84 5.47 15.72 -15.60
CA LEU A 84 4.62 16.40 -16.57
C LEU A 84 3.33 15.62 -16.82
N SER A 85 2.20 16.34 -16.75
CA SER A 85 0.89 15.78 -17.07
C SER A 85 0.76 15.50 -18.56
N TYR A 86 -0.08 14.53 -18.93
CA TYR A 86 -0.39 14.30 -20.35
C TYR A 86 -0.96 15.54 -21.07
N ARG A 87 -1.60 16.47 -20.34
CA ARG A 87 -2.10 17.74 -20.91
C ARG A 87 -0.95 18.69 -21.24
N SER A 88 0.05 18.77 -20.36
CA SER A 88 1.26 19.57 -20.58
C SER A 88 2.04 19.02 -21.78
N ARG A 89 2.20 17.69 -21.82
CA ARG A 89 2.87 17.00 -22.93
C ARG A 89 2.12 17.15 -24.26
N GLU A 90 0.78 17.21 -24.27
CA GLU A 90 -0.02 17.50 -25.48
C GLU A 90 0.08 18.97 -25.93
N ALA A 91 0.35 19.90 -25.02
CA ALA A 91 0.58 21.30 -25.37
C ALA A 91 1.96 21.52 -26.00
N GLU A 92 2.97 20.73 -25.59
CA GLU A 92 4.36 20.84 -26.04
C GLU A 92 4.67 19.92 -27.23
N SER A 93 4.12 18.69 -27.21
CA SER A 93 4.19 17.75 -28.32
C SER A 93 2.87 17.79 -29.08
N SER A 94 2.88 17.90 -30.40
CA SER A 94 1.66 17.83 -31.24
C SER A 94 1.05 16.41 -31.29
N VAL A 95 1.09 15.68 -30.18
CA VAL A 95 0.62 14.31 -30.00
C VAL A 95 -0.61 14.34 -29.09
N PRO A 96 -1.75 13.79 -29.54
CA PRO A 96 -2.97 13.78 -28.74
C PRO A 96 -2.79 13.02 -27.42
N ARG A 97 -3.46 13.49 -26.37
CA ARG A 97 -3.44 12.88 -25.03
C ARG A 97 -3.75 11.38 -25.03
N SER A 98 -4.70 10.97 -25.86
CA SER A 98 -5.12 9.56 -26.01
C SER A 98 -4.00 8.67 -26.56
N SER A 99 -3.13 9.22 -27.41
CA SER A 99 -1.98 8.51 -27.96
C SER A 99 -0.86 8.40 -26.94
N LEU A 100 -0.59 9.46 -26.17
CA LEU A 100 0.36 9.44 -25.06
C LEU A 100 -0.05 8.41 -23.99
N GLN A 101 -1.33 8.39 -23.61
CA GLN A 101 -1.84 7.44 -22.62
C GLN A 101 -1.76 5.99 -23.13
N ARG A 102 -2.10 5.74 -24.40
CA ARG A 102 -1.97 4.41 -25.01
C ARG A 102 -0.51 3.95 -25.06
N LEU A 103 0.42 4.84 -25.39
CA LEU A 103 1.85 4.52 -25.38
C LEU A 103 2.34 4.23 -23.96
N ALA A 104 1.94 5.05 -22.97
CA ALA A 104 2.26 4.78 -21.57
C ALA A 104 1.80 3.39 -21.14
N ASP A 105 0.54 3.04 -21.42
CA ASP A 105 -0.02 1.72 -21.10
C ASP A 105 0.73 0.59 -21.84
N GLN A 106 1.05 0.78 -23.13
CA GLN A 106 1.77 -0.19 -23.96
C GLN A 106 3.18 -0.47 -23.46
N PHE A 107 3.88 0.56 -22.96
CA PHE A 107 5.27 0.47 -22.50
C PHE A 107 5.39 0.39 -20.97
N GLY A 108 4.28 0.22 -20.25
CA GLY A 108 4.26 -0.06 -18.81
C GLY A 108 4.46 1.15 -17.89
N TYR A 109 4.30 2.37 -18.39
CA TYR A 109 4.30 3.59 -17.57
C TYR A 109 2.98 3.72 -16.80
N ASN A 110 3.07 3.79 -15.48
CA ASN A 110 1.90 3.97 -14.63
C ASN A 110 1.88 5.36 -13.98
N SER A 111 0.69 5.86 -13.71
CA SER A 111 0.53 7.09 -12.91
C SER A 111 0.64 6.77 -11.43
N TYR A 112 1.77 7.14 -10.83
CA TYR A 112 2.01 7.02 -9.39
C TYR A 112 1.64 8.33 -8.68
N ARG A 113 1.05 8.25 -7.49
CA ARG A 113 0.80 9.42 -6.65
C ARG A 113 1.94 9.57 -5.66
N GLY A 114 2.54 10.76 -5.60
CA GLY A 114 3.54 11.07 -4.58
C GLY A 114 2.94 11.00 -3.17
N ASN A 115 3.68 10.41 -2.24
CA ASN A 115 3.36 10.47 -0.82
C ASN A 115 4.08 11.67 -0.20
N ALA A 116 3.36 12.46 0.57
CA ALA A 116 3.97 13.55 1.34
C ALA A 116 4.75 12.95 2.51
N VAL A 117 6.08 12.99 2.42
CA VAL A 117 7.01 12.63 3.50
C VAL A 117 7.63 13.90 4.08
N GLN A 118 8.02 13.87 5.35
CA GLN A 118 8.70 15.02 5.96
C GLN A 118 10.00 15.30 5.23
N GLU A 119 10.30 16.57 4.94
CA GLU A 119 11.55 16.94 4.32
C GLU A 119 12.73 16.62 5.25
N LEU A 120 13.76 15.93 4.73
CA LEU A 120 14.99 15.62 5.46
C LEU A 120 16.06 16.63 5.10
N SER A 121 16.61 17.30 6.10
CA SER A 121 17.85 18.08 5.93
C SER A 121 19.04 17.15 5.68
N THR A 122 20.15 17.70 5.19
CA THR A 122 21.42 16.95 5.06
C THR A 122 21.87 16.36 6.39
N GLN A 123 21.69 17.10 7.50
CA GLN A 123 22.04 16.62 8.82
C GLN A 123 21.15 15.46 9.27
N ASP A 124 19.86 15.48 8.94
CA ASP A 124 18.94 14.37 9.25
C ASP A 124 19.39 13.08 8.55
N LYS A 125 19.79 13.18 7.28
CA LYS A 125 20.30 12.03 6.51
C LYS A 125 21.58 11.46 7.14
N LEU A 126 22.54 12.32 7.50
CA LEU A 126 23.76 11.87 8.18
C LEU A 126 23.46 11.18 9.52
N ASN A 127 22.55 11.75 10.31
CA ASN A 127 22.15 11.18 11.60
C ASN A 127 21.46 9.81 11.41
N ARG A 128 20.57 9.70 10.41
CA ARG A 128 19.89 8.45 10.06
C ARG A 128 20.86 7.37 9.57
N HIS A 129 21.84 7.75 8.75
CA HIS A 129 22.89 6.87 8.28
C HIS A 129 23.77 6.37 9.43
N ALA A 130 24.25 7.28 10.29
CA ALA A 130 25.07 6.96 11.46
C ALA A 130 24.31 6.05 12.46
N PHE A 131 23.04 6.35 12.71
CA PHE A 131 22.17 5.50 13.51
C PHE A 131 22.05 4.09 12.92
N SER A 132 21.83 3.98 11.61
CA SER A 132 21.71 2.69 10.93
C SER A 132 22.99 1.86 11.05
N LEU A 133 24.16 2.47 10.89
CA LEU A 133 25.45 1.80 11.10
C LEU A 133 25.60 1.29 12.53
N LEU A 134 25.34 2.15 13.52
CA LEU A 134 25.46 1.80 14.94
C LEU A 134 24.55 0.63 15.34
N MET A 135 23.31 0.63 14.86
CA MET A 135 22.34 -0.42 15.18
C MET A 135 22.72 -1.76 14.52
N LEU A 136 23.19 -1.73 13.28
CA LEU A 136 23.67 -2.94 12.58
C LEU A 136 24.96 -3.50 13.21
N GLU A 137 25.87 -2.65 13.67
CA GLU A 137 27.06 -3.07 14.42
C GLU A 137 26.69 -3.75 15.75
N LYS A 138 25.69 -3.21 16.47
CA LYS A 138 25.16 -3.85 17.68
C LYS A 138 24.53 -5.21 17.38
N ALA A 139 23.81 -5.34 16.27
CA ALA A 139 23.20 -6.60 15.85
C ALA A 139 24.23 -7.72 15.59
N GLN A 140 25.45 -7.37 15.14
CA GLN A 140 26.54 -8.33 14.97
C GLN A 140 27.10 -8.84 16.31
N ARG A 141 27.02 -8.03 17.37
CA ARG A 141 27.61 -8.35 18.69
C ARG A 141 26.61 -8.94 19.68
N ILE A 142 25.34 -8.58 19.56
CA ILE A 142 24.29 -8.95 20.51
C ILE A 142 23.33 -9.92 19.79
N PRO A 143 23.27 -11.20 20.20
CA PRO A 143 22.31 -12.15 19.65
C PRO A 143 20.88 -11.64 19.83
N ASP A 144 20.07 -11.78 18.78
CA ASP A 144 18.67 -11.35 18.72
C ASP A 144 18.47 -9.87 19.10
N PHE A 145 19.46 -9.02 18.83
CA PHE A 145 19.47 -7.61 19.24
C PHE A 145 18.15 -6.89 18.93
N PHE A 146 17.67 -6.99 17.69
CA PHE A 146 16.44 -6.31 17.29
C PHE A 146 15.22 -6.81 18.06
N PHE A 147 15.15 -8.10 18.39
CA PHE A 147 14.05 -8.64 19.21
C PHE A 147 14.14 -8.25 20.69
N LYS A 148 15.26 -7.66 21.13
CA LYS A 148 15.47 -7.13 22.49
C LYS A 148 15.17 -5.62 22.59
N ILE A 149 14.68 -4.98 21.54
CA ILE A 149 14.29 -3.58 21.58
C ILE A 149 12.77 -3.48 21.75
N TRP A 150 12.34 -2.78 22.80
CA TRP A 150 10.97 -2.32 22.97
C TRP A 150 10.84 -0.93 22.37
N PHE A 151 10.18 -0.82 21.22
CA PHE A 151 9.76 0.45 20.64
C PHE A 151 8.49 0.92 21.32
N SER A 152 8.36 2.22 21.53
CA SER A 152 7.16 2.83 22.09
C SER A 152 6.83 4.13 21.39
N ASP A 153 5.54 4.44 21.32
CA ASP A 153 5.03 5.64 20.68
C ASP A 153 3.60 5.94 21.12
N GLU A 154 3.15 7.16 20.85
CA GLU A 154 1.80 7.64 21.09
C GLU A 154 1.01 7.89 19.80
N CYS A 155 -0.23 7.43 19.77
CA CYS A 155 -1.16 7.74 18.70
C CYS A 155 -2.49 8.23 19.25
N LEU A 156 -2.94 9.39 18.77
CA LEU A 156 -4.29 9.89 19.01
C LEU A 156 -5.27 9.15 18.09
N PHE A 157 -6.25 8.47 18.71
CA PHE A 157 -7.42 7.95 18.02
C PHE A 157 -8.60 8.89 18.27
N GLU A 158 -9.17 9.46 17.22
CA GLU A 158 -10.33 10.34 17.29
C GLU A 158 -11.60 9.58 16.90
N LEU A 159 -12.75 9.87 17.53
CA LEU A 159 -14.05 9.39 17.06
C LEU A 159 -14.33 9.85 15.62
N GLY A 160 -15.26 9.17 14.93
CA GLY A 160 -15.62 9.50 13.55
C GLY A 160 -14.56 9.14 12.49
N GLY A 161 -13.29 8.95 12.87
CA GLY A 161 -12.19 8.70 11.94
C GLY A 161 -12.02 9.84 10.92
N GLN A 162 -10.89 9.88 10.22
CA GLN A 162 -10.83 10.66 8.98
C GLN A 162 -11.28 9.72 7.86
N PRO A 163 -12.37 10.01 7.13
CA PRO A 163 -12.69 9.26 5.92
C PRO A 163 -11.46 9.26 5.02
N ASN A 164 -11.06 8.09 4.52
CA ASN A 164 -10.01 8.04 3.51
C ASN A 164 -10.56 8.66 2.21
N VAL A 165 -10.41 9.97 2.09
CA VAL A 165 -10.84 10.76 0.92
C VAL A 165 -10.28 10.22 -0.39
N LYS A 166 -9.17 9.45 -0.35
CA LYS A 166 -8.58 8.81 -1.53
C LYS A 166 -9.46 7.70 -2.12
N ASN A 167 -10.35 7.10 -1.32
CA ASN A 167 -11.26 6.02 -1.74
C ASN A 167 -12.72 6.47 -1.86
N MET A 168 -12.98 7.77 -1.74
CA MET A 168 -14.33 8.31 -1.74
C MET A 168 -14.68 8.80 -3.16
N TYR A 169 -15.33 7.93 -3.92
CA TYR A 169 -15.75 8.20 -5.29
C TYR A 169 -17.25 8.50 -5.34
N TYR A 170 -17.62 9.62 -5.97
CA TYR A 170 -19.01 9.96 -6.28
C TYR A 170 -19.19 9.91 -7.79
N LEU A 171 -19.87 8.88 -8.30
CA LEU A 171 -20.15 8.72 -9.72
C LEU A 171 -21.44 9.45 -10.08
N SER A 172 -21.36 10.51 -10.88
CA SER A 172 -22.52 11.28 -11.36
C SER A 172 -22.31 11.81 -12.77
N ARG A 173 -23.40 11.98 -13.52
CA ARG A 173 -23.41 12.56 -14.87
C ARG A 173 -23.31 14.10 -14.85
N GLU A 174 -23.69 14.72 -13.74
CA GLU A 174 -23.62 16.16 -13.50
C GLU A 174 -22.94 16.43 -12.15
N ASN A 175 -22.27 17.58 -11.98
CA ASN A 175 -21.54 17.88 -10.75
C ASN A 175 -22.52 17.99 -9.56
N PRO A 176 -22.50 17.04 -8.61
CA PRO A 176 -23.46 16.97 -7.52
C PRO A 176 -23.19 18.02 -6.43
N SER A 177 -22.06 18.75 -6.49
CA SER A 177 -21.53 19.49 -5.34
C SER A 177 -21.43 18.56 -4.12
N PHE A 178 -20.71 17.45 -4.26
CA PHE A 178 -20.58 16.45 -3.21
C PHE A 178 -19.72 16.99 -2.06
N HIS A 179 -20.32 17.03 -0.87
CA HIS A 179 -19.66 17.42 0.38
C HIS A 179 -19.81 16.27 1.38
N PHE A 180 -18.83 16.16 2.27
CA PHE A 180 -18.93 15.32 3.46
C PHE A 180 -18.57 16.18 4.66
N ASP A 181 -19.34 16.06 5.73
CA ASP A 181 -19.08 16.82 6.95
C ASP A 181 -17.81 16.29 7.63
N LYS A 182 -16.85 17.19 7.86
CA LYS A 182 -15.76 16.92 8.80
C LYS A 182 -16.27 17.25 10.20
N PRO A 183 -16.34 16.29 11.13
CA PRO A 183 -16.81 16.58 12.47
C PRO A 183 -15.90 17.62 13.16
N HIS A 184 -16.49 18.64 13.77
CA HIS A 184 -15.77 19.66 14.56
C HIS A 184 -15.37 19.10 15.93
N LYS A 185 -14.11 19.31 16.33
CA LYS A 185 -13.47 18.88 17.60
C LYS A 185 -13.93 17.49 18.03
N VAL A 186 -13.28 16.49 17.47
CA VAL A 186 -13.65 15.13 17.77
C VAL A 186 -13.01 14.69 19.08
N LYS A 187 -13.81 14.17 20.02
CA LYS A 187 -13.28 13.52 21.22
C LYS A 187 -12.40 12.36 20.76
N GLY A 188 -11.26 12.18 21.42
CA GLY A 188 -10.31 11.12 21.10
C GLY A 188 -9.60 10.63 22.34
N LYS A 189 -8.81 9.58 22.15
CA LYS A 189 -7.98 8.99 23.20
C LYS A 189 -6.54 8.90 22.72
N MET A 190 -5.63 9.51 23.49
CA MET A 190 -4.21 9.33 23.29
C MET A 190 -3.83 7.95 23.82
N THR A 191 -3.34 7.12 22.92
CA THR A 191 -3.03 5.71 23.17
C THR A 191 -1.53 5.51 23.08
N TRP A 192 -0.94 4.86 24.07
CA TRP A 192 0.45 4.46 24.11
C TRP A 192 0.54 2.94 24.00
N VAL A 193 1.47 2.46 23.19
CA VAL A 193 1.74 1.02 23.04
C VAL A 193 3.25 0.81 22.96
N ALA A 194 3.74 -0.33 23.44
CA ALA A 194 5.09 -0.78 23.19
C ALA A 194 5.12 -2.12 22.43
N VAL A 195 6.04 -2.24 21.47
CA VAL A 195 6.23 -3.42 20.62
C VAL A 195 7.66 -3.91 20.66
N SER A 196 7.82 -5.23 20.71
CA SER A 196 9.10 -5.92 20.61
C SER A 196 8.94 -7.25 19.87
N GLY A 197 10.04 -7.95 19.63
CA GLY A 197 10.04 -9.33 19.16
C GLY A 197 9.27 -10.30 20.05
N ALA A 198 9.12 -9.95 21.32
CA ALA A 198 8.39 -10.74 22.31
C ALA A 198 6.86 -10.58 22.22
N GLY A 199 6.36 -9.48 21.64
CA GLY A 199 4.93 -9.18 21.58
C GLY A 199 4.63 -7.69 21.74
N LEU A 200 3.43 -7.40 22.25
CA LEU A 200 2.95 -6.05 22.54
C LEU A 200 2.67 -5.92 24.04
N ILE A 201 2.94 -4.73 24.58
CA ILE A 201 2.52 -4.29 25.92
C ILE A 201 1.67 -3.04 25.76
N GLY A 202 0.60 -2.97 26.54
CA GLY A 202 -0.47 -1.99 26.36
C GLY A 202 -1.67 -2.59 25.61
N PRO A 203 -2.61 -1.74 25.15
CA PRO A 203 -2.52 -0.29 25.08
C PRO A 203 -2.76 0.36 26.45
N PHE A 204 -2.06 1.45 26.71
CA PHE A 204 -2.30 2.33 27.85
C PHE A 204 -2.86 3.66 27.35
N PHE A 205 -3.68 4.32 28.14
CA PHE A 205 -4.37 5.54 27.70
C PHE A 205 -4.08 6.72 28.61
N PHE A 206 -3.87 7.89 28.02
CA PHE A 206 -3.77 9.13 28.77
C PHE A 206 -5.14 9.80 28.94
N GLU A 207 -5.46 10.23 30.16
CA GLU A 207 -6.70 10.95 30.47
C GLU A 207 -6.59 12.47 30.19
N LYS A 208 -5.37 13.01 30.16
CA LYS A 208 -5.07 14.43 29.94
C LYS A 208 -3.92 14.56 28.94
N ASN A 209 -3.51 15.80 28.65
CA ASN A 209 -2.35 16.07 27.81
C ASN A 209 -1.11 15.30 28.31
N VAL A 210 -0.38 14.69 27.38
CA VAL A 210 0.88 14.01 27.66
C VAL A 210 1.90 15.04 28.12
N ASN A 211 2.35 14.91 29.36
CA ASN A 211 3.47 15.65 29.93
C ASN A 211 4.48 14.66 30.54
N THR A 212 5.64 15.16 30.96
CA THR A 212 6.70 14.33 31.56
C THR A 212 6.18 13.50 32.73
N GLN A 213 5.37 14.08 33.62
CA GLN A 213 4.88 13.40 34.81
C GLN A 213 3.92 12.26 34.47
N SER A 214 2.95 12.51 33.59
CA SER A 214 2.01 11.47 33.15
C SER A 214 2.72 10.34 32.40
N PHE A 215 3.76 10.67 31.63
CA PHE A 215 4.56 9.66 30.92
C PHE A 215 5.39 8.84 31.92
N GLN A 216 6.02 9.48 32.90
CA GLN A 216 6.77 8.79 33.95
C GLN A 216 5.86 7.84 34.76
N GLN A 217 4.65 8.27 35.11
CA GLN A 217 3.67 7.41 35.77
C GLN A 217 3.28 6.22 34.89
N LEU A 218 3.00 6.44 33.60
CA LEU A 218 2.71 5.34 32.68
C LEU A 218 3.87 4.34 32.61
N LEU A 219 5.10 4.84 32.49
CA LEU A 219 6.28 3.99 32.40
C LEU A 219 6.48 3.17 33.70
N CYS A 220 6.48 3.84 34.85
CA CYS A 220 6.78 3.24 36.15
C CYS A 220 5.65 2.37 36.71
N ASP A 221 4.40 2.78 36.52
CA ASP A 221 3.25 2.17 37.20
C ASP A 221 2.54 1.14 36.30
N GLN A 222 2.73 1.20 34.99
CA GLN A 222 2.04 0.32 34.03
C GLN A 222 3.01 -0.50 33.17
N PHE A 223 3.86 0.16 32.37
CA PHE A 223 4.72 -0.54 31.41
C PHE A 223 5.77 -1.43 32.08
N LEU A 224 6.56 -0.89 33.01
CA LEU A 224 7.66 -1.64 33.63
C LEU A 224 7.17 -2.83 34.47
N PRO A 225 6.10 -2.73 35.28
CA PRO A 225 5.52 -3.88 35.95
C PRO A 225 5.08 -4.97 34.96
N GLU A 226 4.41 -4.59 33.86
CA GLU A 226 3.95 -5.56 32.85
C GLU A 226 5.11 -6.21 32.10
N LEU A 227 6.12 -5.42 31.73
CA LEU A 227 7.35 -5.91 31.10
C LEU A 227 8.06 -6.93 32.00
N ASN A 228 8.27 -6.56 33.28
CA ASN A 228 8.94 -7.42 34.25
C ASN A 228 8.16 -8.72 34.50
N ALA A 229 6.83 -8.63 34.57
CA ALA A 229 5.97 -9.79 34.82
C ALA A 229 5.93 -10.77 33.64
N ARG A 230 5.87 -10.27 32.40
CA ARG A 230 5.68 -11.12 31.20
C ARG A 230 6.97 -11.54 30.51
N HIS A 231 8.01 -10.72 30.58
CA HIS A 231 9.21 -10.89 29.77
C HIS A 231 10.51 -10.82 30.57
N GLY A 232 10.44 -10.57 31.89
CA GLY A 232 11.61 -10.50 32.76
C GLY A 232 12.20 -9.09 32.86
N ILE A 233 13.38 -8.99 33.47
CA ILE A 233 13.90 -7.73 33.99
C ILE A 233 14.19 -6.73 32.87
N ALA A 234 13.63 -5.52 32.98
CA ALA A 234 13.76 -4.43 32.02
C ALA A 234 15.22 -4.13 31.60
N SER A 235 16.19 -4.28 32.50
CA SER A 235 17.62 -4.05 32.23
C SER A 235 18.23 -4.95 31.16
N GLN A 236 17.58 -6.07 30.82
CA GLN A 236 18.00 -6.97 29.73
C GLN A 236 17.64 -6.43 28.34
N TYR A 237 16.74 -5.45 28.28
CA TYR A 237 16.19 -4.92 27.05
C TYR A 237 16.76 -3.55 26.70
N PHE A 238 16.59 -3.18 25.43
CA PHE A 238 16.72 -1.81 24.97
C PHE A 238 15.34 -1.19 24.91
N PHE A 239 15.22 0.07 25.35
CA PHE A 239 13.96 0.81 25.26
C PHE A 239 14.09 1.96 24.28
N GLN A 240 13.19 2.05 23.30
CA GLN A 240 13.13 3.14 22.35
C GLN A 240 11.90 4.01 22.63
N GLN A 241 12.12 5.32 22.59
CA GLN A 241 11.10 6.35 22.60
C GLN A 241 11.49 7.45 21.61
N ASP A 242 10.49 8.16 21.11
CA ASP A 242 10.71 9.23 20.15
C ASP A 242 11.22 10.52 20.82
N GLY A 243 11.40 11.57 20.02
CA GLY A 243 11.96 12.85 20.46
C GLY A 243 10.94 13.88 20.96
N THR A 244 9.73 13.50 21.38
CA THR A 244 8.74 14.49 21.83
C THR A 244 9.24 15.33 23.03
N PRO A 245 8.77 16.58 23.19
CA PRO A 245 9.16 17.42 24.31
C PRO A 245 8.92 16.82 25.71
N ALA A 246 7.88 15.97 25.85
CA ALA A 246 7.58 15.31 27.12
C ALA A 246 8.73 14.40 27.59
N HIS A 247 9.51 13.84 26.66
CA HIS A 247 10.61 12.90 26.90
C HIS A 247 11.95 13.59 27.21
N TYR A 248 12.01 14.93 27.19
CA TYR A 248 13.28 15.66 27.30
C TYR A 248 13.77 15.88 28.74
N ALA A 249 12.87 15.83 29.72
CA ALA A 249 13.19 16.16 31.10
C ALA A 249 14.37 15.33 31.63
N ARG A 250 15.28 16.00 32.36
CA ARG A 250 16.51 15.39 32.87
C ARG A 250 16.20 14.22 33.80
N ASP A 251 15.34 14.43 34.78
CA ASP A 251 14.99 13.42 35.79
C ASP A 251 14.43 12.14 35.14
N TYR A 252 13.63 12.32 34.09
CA TYR A 252 13.09 11.20 33.31
C TYR A 252 14.19 10.42 32.58
N ARG A 253 15.20 11.10 32.01
CA ARG A 253 16.35 10.43 31.38
C ARG A 253 17.25 9.72 32.39
N GLU A 254 17.41 10.27 33.59
CA GLU A 254 18.15 9.62 34.68
C GLU A 254 17.46 8.33 35.14
N ILE A 255 16.13 8.32 35.19
CA ILE A 255 15.32 7.12 35.44
C ILE A 255 15.57 6.05 34.37
N LEU A 256 15.57 6.43 33.08
CA LEU A 256 15.84 5.49 31.99
C LEU A 256 17.27 4.95 32.01
N ASP A 257 18.25 5.81 32.33
CA ASP A 257 19.64 5.39 32.50
C ASP A 257 19.78 4.34 33.60
N TYR A 258 19.09 4.52 34.73
CA TYR A 258 19.08 3.56 35.84
C TYR A 258 18.39 2.24 35.48
N ILE A 259 17.16 2.30 34.94
CA ILE A 259 16.34 1.11 34.70
C ILE A 259 16.90 0.24 33.58
N PHE A 260 17.29 0.87 32.46
CA PHE A 260 17.78 0.16 31.28
C PHE A 260 19.30 0.05 31.27
N LEU A 261 20.01 0.47 32.33
CA LEU A 261 21.48 0.46 32.39
C LEU A 261 22.11 1.16 31.17
N ARG A 262 21.62 2.36 30.87
CA ARG A 262 22.00 3.16 29.69
C ARG A 262 21.73 2.46 28.34
N ARG A 263 20.83 1.47 28.30
CA ARG A 263 20.35 0.80 27.07
C ARG A 263 19.02 1.39 26.62
N TRP A 264 18.98 2.68 26.33
CA TRP A 264 17.80 3.29 25.75
C TRP A 264 18.15 4.18 24.55
N ILE A 265 17.18 4.28 23.66
CA ILE A 265 17.26 4.92 22.35
C ILE A 265 16.25 6.06 22.36
N GLY A 266 16.73 7.28 22.14
CA GLY A 266 15.86 8.45 22.16
C GLY A 266 16.63 9.74 22.03
N ARG A 267 15.93 10.85 22.21
CA ARG A 267 16.56 12.18 22.15
C ARG A 267 17.48 12.40 23.34
N GLU A 268 18.75 12.73 23.07
CA GLU A 268 19.81 12.88 24.09
C GLU A 268 20.00 11.65 25.00
N GLY A 269 19.67 10.47 24.47
CA GLY A 269 19.98 9.19 25.12
C GLY A 269 21.37 8.66 24.75
N PRO A 270 21.81 7.58 25.42
CA PRO A 270 23.05 6.88 25.10
C PRO A 270 23.13 6.42 23.64
N ILE A 271 21.96 6.09 23.05
CA ILE A 271 21.80 5.87 21.61
C ILE A 271 20.83 6.93 21.10
N LYS A 272 21.30 7.82 20.23
CA LYS A 272 20.47 8.92 19.71
C LYS A 272 19.50 8.41 18.64
N TRP A 273 18.19 8.56 18.87
CA TRP A 273 17.19 8.32 17.84
C TRP A 273 17.26 9.43 16.77
N PRO A 274 17.29 9.08 15.47
CA PRO A 274 17.33 10.08 14.41
C PRO A 274 15.99 10.81 14.30
N ALA A 275 16.03 12.15 14.21
CA ALA A 275 14.83 12.96 14.02
C ALA A 275 14.11 12.58 12.70
N ARG A 276 12.80 12.86 12.63
CA ARG A 276 11.96 12.69 11.42
C ARG A 276 12.07 11.30 10.79
N SER A 277 12.09 10.27 11.62
CA SER A 277 12.28 8.88 11.17
C SER A 277 11.13 7.92 11.49
N PRO A 278 9.87 8.27 11.16
CA PRO A 278 8.73 7.37 11.37
C PRO A 278 8.84 6.10 10.50
N ASP A 279 9.51 6.17 9.35
CA ASP A 279 9.80 5.04 8.48
C ASP A 279 10.79 4.02 9.10
N LEU A 280 11.38 4.33 10.25
CA LEU A 280 12.19 3.41 11.06
C LEU A 280 11.48 2.95 12.34
N SER A 281 10.26 3.43 12.64
CA SER A 281 9.50 3.06 13.82
C SER A 281 8.47 1.97 13.49
N PRO A 282 8.54 0.77 14.10
CA PRO A 282 7.54 -0.29 13.90
C PRO A 282 6.11 0.13 14.26
N LEU A 283 5.94 1.10 15.16
CA LEU A 283 4.63 1.62 15.49
C LEU A 283 4.05 2.43 14.32
N ASP A 284 4.85 3.32 13.74
CA ASP A 284 4.45 4.19 12.64
C ASP A 284 4.24 3.45 11.33
N PHE A 285 5.23 2.64 10.89
CA PHE A 285 5.15 2.01 9.56
C PHE A 285 4.21 0.80 9.52
N TRP A 286 3.74 0.30 10.66
CA TRP A 286 2.92 -0.92 10.72
C TRP A 286 1.78 -0.84 11.73
N LEU A 287 2.06 -0.69 13.03
CA LEU A 287 1.05 -0.90 14.07
C LEU A 287 -0.11 0.09 13.97
N TRP A 288 0.18 1.39 13.86
CA TRP A 288 -0.85 2.42 13.85
C TRP A 288 -1.75 2.35 12.64
N GLY A 289 -1.21 2.08 11.45
CA GLY A 289 -2.00 1.81 10.25
C GLY A 289 -2.92 0.61 10.45
N THR A 290 -2.37 -0.49 10.96
CA THR A 290 -3.12 -1.73 11.21
C THR A 290 -4.26 -1.53 12.21
N LEU A 291 -3.98 -0.86 13.33
CA LEU A 291 -4.98 -0.59 14.37
C LEU A 291 -6.06 0.37 13.88
N ARG A 292 -5.70 1.46 13.19
CA ARG A 292 -6.69 2.39 12.63
C ARG A 292 -7.62 1.68 11.65
N ASP A 293 -7.08 0.86 10.76
CA ASP A 293 -7.89 0.12 9.79
C ASP A 293 -8.91 -0.82 10.46
N GLN A 294 -8.56 -1.44 11.59
CA GLN A 294 -9.45 -2.37 12.29
C GLN A 294 -10.45 -1.65 13.21
N VAL A 295 -9.96 -0.70 14.02
CA VAL A 295 -10.76 0.07 14.96
C VAL A 295 -11.83 0.87 14.23
N TYR A 296 -11.49 1.54 13.12
CA TYR A 296 -12.44 2.38 12.39
C TYR A 296 -13.41 1.59 11.50
N LYS A 297 -13.10 0.34 11.13
CA LYS A 297 -14.09 -0.56 10.50
C LYS A 297 -15.29 -0.81 11.40
N GLN A 298 -15.10 -0.84 12.72
CA GLN A 298 -16.18 -1.03 13.70
C GLN A 298 -16.99 0.24 13.95
N ASN A 299 -16.54 1.39 13.42
CA ASN A 299 -17.24 2.67 13.52
C ASN A 299 -17.67 3.07 14.95
N PRO A 300 -16.73 3.10 15.92
CA PRO A 300 -17.05 3.39 17.32
C PRO A 300 -17.71 4.77 17.47
N LYS A 301 -18.76 4.84 18.30
CA LYS A 301 -19.57 6.05 18.52
C LYS A 301 -19.24 6.74 19.82
N THR A 302 -18.66 6.03 20.78
CA THR A 302 -18.26 6.55 22.09
C THR A 302 -16.77 6.33 22.34
N VAL A 303 -16.18 7.13 23.24
CA VAL A 303 -14.75 7.00 23.60
C VAL A 303 -14.50 5.65 24.28
N GLU A 304 -15.47 5.17 25.05
CA GLU A 304 -15.44 3.89 25.74
C GLU A 304 -15.45 2.72 24.76
N GLU A 305 -16.27 2.78 23.72
CA GLU A 305 -16.24 1.82 22.60
C GLU A 305 -14.89 1.88 21.87
N LEU A 306 -14.39 3.08 21.59
CA LEU A 306 -13.10 3.27 20.93
C LEU A 306 -11.96 2.62 21.73
N GLN A 307 -11.90 2.87 23.04
CA GLN A 307 -10.91 2.24 23.93
C GLN A 307 -11.07 0.71 23.97
N SER A 308 -12.31 0.22 24.04
CA SER A 308 -12.59 -1.22 24.06
C SER A 308 -12.13 -1.90 22.77
N GLN A 309 -12.34 -1.28 21.62
CA GLN A 309 -11.86 -1.78 20.33
C GLN A 309 -10.33 -1.76 20.25
N ILE A 310 -9.68 -0.67 20.65
CA ILE A 310 -8.21 -0.57 20.66
C ILE A 310 -7.62 -1.66 21.57
N ASN A 311 -8.16 -1.85 22.78
CA ASN A 311 -7.77 -2.92 23.70
C ASN A 311 -7.90 -4.30 23.05
N TYR A 312 -9.07 -4.59 22.47
CA TYR A 312 -9.34 -5.87 21.83
C TYR A 312 -8.34 -6.15 20.71
N TYR A 313 -8.13 -5.21 19.79
CA TYR A 313 -7.23 -5.44 18.66
C TYR A 313 -5.77 -5.56 19.09
N CYS A 314 -5.29 -4.74 20.02
CA CYS A 314 -3.93 -4.86 20.56
C CYS A 314 -3.69 -6.23 21.22
N GLN A 315 -4.63 -6.72 22.02
CA GLN A 315 -4.52 -8.03 22.69
C GLN A 315 -4.53 -9.21 21.70
N ASN A 316 -5.17 -9.04 20.54
CA ASN A 316 -5.30 -10.07 19.53
C ASN A 316 -4.24 -9.99 18.42
N ILE A 317 -3.27 -9.05 18.48
CA ILE A 317 -2.17 -9.03 17.53
C ILE A 317 -1.24 -10.24 17.80
N PRO A 318 -1.04 -11.13 16.81
CA PRO A 318 -0.14 -12.26 16.97
C PRO A 318 1.32 -11.82 17.11
N VAL A 319 2.06 -12.49 18.00
CA VAL A 319 3.50 -12.26 18.23
C VAL A 319 4.32 -12.37 16.94
N ASP A 320 3.91 -13.25 16.01
CA ASP A 320 4.60 -13.38 14.72
C ASP A 320 4.50 -12.11 13.85
N GLN A 321 3.46 -11.30 14.01
CA GLN A 321 3.40 -10.00 13.34
C GLN A 321 4.44 -9.04 13.93
N CYS A 322 4.58 -9.01 15.26
CA CYS A 322 5.61 -8.21 15.93
C CYS A 322 7.01 -8.63 15.47
N LYS A 323 7.30 -9.94 15.43
CA LYS A 323 8.57 -10.46 14.91
C LYS A 323 8.84 -10.02 13.47
N ARG A 324 7.82 -10.04 12.60
CA ARG A 324 7.96 -9.53 11.22
C ARG A 324 8.24 -8.03 11.19
N ALA A 325 7.61 -7.25 12.07
CA ALA A 325 7.90 -5.82 12.19
C ALA A 325 9.35 -5.55 12.62
N MET A 326 9.89 -6.33 13.57
CA MET A 326 11.30 -6.20 13.99
C MET A 326 12.29 -6.58 12.87
N ARG A 327 11.99 -7.62 12.07
CA ARG A 327 12.78 -7.95 10.87
C ARG A 327 12.66 -6.87 9.79
N SER A 328 11.49 -6.25 9.65
CA SER A 328 11.28 -5.11 8.75
C SER A 328 12.12 -3.92 9.18
N PHE A 329 12.21 -3.63 10.49
CA PHE A 329 13.11 -2.61 11.03
C PHE A 329 14.57 -2.88 10.63
N GLU A 330 15.07 -4.11 10.80
CA GLU A 330 16.41 -4.48 10.34
C GLU A 330 16.62 -4.22 8.84
N SER A 331 15.70 -4.69 8.00
CA SER A 331 15.74 -4.46 6.54
C SER A 331 15.74 -2.96 6.19
N ARG A 332 14.93 -2.17 6.90
CA ARG A 332 14.85 -0.71 6.76
C ARG A 332 16.16 -0.02 7.15
N LEU A 333 16.85 -0.47 8.20
CA LEU A 333 18.18 0.04 8.55
C LEU A 333 19.22 -0.27 7.46
N ILE A 334 19.18 -1.47 6.86
CA ILE A 334 20.06 -1.84 5.76
C ILE A 334 19.84 -0.92 4.55
N LYS A 335 18.58 -0.68 4.18
CA LYS A 335 18.21 0.26 3.11
C LYS A 335 18.64 1.69 3.45
N CYS A 336 18.42 2.13 4.68
CA CYS A 336 18.74 3.48 5.13
C CYS A 336 20.25 3.73 5.12
N ARG A 337 21.04 2.72 5.51
CA ARG A 337 22.49 2.72 5.34
C ARG A 337 22.87 2.83 3.86
N ALA A 338 22.32 1.96 3.01
CA ALA A 338 22.66 1.91 1.58
C ALA A 338 22.30 3.22 0.84
N SER A 339 21.24 3.91 1.26
CA SER A 339 20.78 5.17 0.68
C SER A 339 21.46 6.42 1.25
N GLY A 340 22.44 6.27 2.14
CA GLY A 340 23.09 7.41 2.80
C GLY A 340 22.14 8.19 3.74
N GLY A 341 21.14 7.52 4.30
CA GLY A 341 20.23 8.10 5.29
C GLY A 341 18.92 8.69 4.73
N GLN A 342 18.62 8.44 3.46
CA GLN A 342 17.36 8.88 2.85
C GLN A 342 16.14 8.16 3.47
N HIS A 343 14.94 8.62 3.11
CA HIS A 343 13.70 7.90 3.41
C HIS A 343 13.75 6.48 2.87
N VAL A 344 13.23 5.55 3.65
CA VAL A 344 13.11 4.14 3.27
C VAL A 344 11.63 3.80 3.11
N GLU A 345 11.14 3.99 1.88
CA GLU A 345 9.84 3.45 1.49
C GLU A 345 9.96 1.95 1.12
N VAL A 346 8.85 1.23 1.28
CA VAL A 346 8.68 -0.16 0.84
C VAL A 346 7.99 -0.16 -0.49
#